data_AF-A0A7V1IC52-F1
#
_entry.id   AF-A0A7V1IC52-F1
#
_cell.length_a   1.000
_cell.length_b   1.000
_cell.length_c   1.000
_cell.angle_alpha   90.00
_cell.angle_beta   90.00
_cell.angle_gamma   90.00
#
_symmetry.space_group_name_H-M   'P 1'
#
loop_
_entity.id
_entity.type
_entity.pdbx_description
1 polymer ?
#
loop_
_entity_poly.entity_id
_entity_poly.type
_entity_poly.pdbx_seq_one_letter_code
_entity_poly.pdbx_strand_id
1 'polypeptide(L)' 'MTLDRNSVIPLYHQIKEQLRDKILSGAFHSGERIPSEHELSARYGVSRNTAKQAIA' A
#
# COMPACT_ATOMS: atom_id res chain seq x y z
N MET A 1 -4.37 3.49 -8.97
CA MET A 1 -3.73 2.52 -8.05
C MET A 1 -4.44 1.19 -8.20
N THR A 2 -3.99 0.39 -9.15
CA THR A 2 -4.53 -0.93 -9.44
C THR A 2 -3.51 -1.97 -8.98
N LEU A 3 -3.98 -3.06 -8.39
CA LEU A 3 -3.16 -4.21 -8.07
C LEU A 3 -3.35 -5.27 -9.16
N ASP A 4 -2.26 -5.90 -9.55
CA ASP A 4 -2.33 -7.06 -10.44
C ASP A 4 -2.42 -8.33 -9.60
N ARG A 5 -3.61 -8.94 -9.58
CA ARG A 5 -3.89 -10.17 -8.82
C ARG A 5 -3.38 -11.43 -9.52
N ASN A 6 -3.01 -11.33 -10.80
CA ASN A 6 -2.47 -12.44 -11.59
C ASN A 6 -0.94 -12.42 -11.64
N SER A 7 -0.32 -11.35 -11.11
CA SER A 7 1.13 -11.24 -11.00
C SER A 7 1.70 -12.26 -10.02
N VAL A 8 2.93 -12.70 -10.30
CA VAL A 8 3.75 -13.46 -9.34
C VAL A 8 4.18 -12.62 -8.13
N ILE A 9 4.06 -11.29 -8.21
CA ILE A 9 4.39 -10.37 -7.13
C ILE A 9 3.24 -10.37 -6.11
N PRO A 10 3.50 -10.68 -4.83
CA PRO A 10 2.46 -10.66 -3.81
C PRO A 10 1.78 -9.28 -3.65
N LEU A 11 0.48 -9.27 -3.35
CA LEU A 11 -0.30 -8.04 -3.23
C LEU A 11 0.26 -7.06 -2.17
N TYR A 12 0.73 -7.57 -1.03
CA TYR A 12 1.32 -6.70 0.01
C TYR A 12 2.57 -5.96 -0.52
N HIS A 13 3.36 -6.63 -1.35
CA HIS A 13 4.57 -6.06 -1.94
C HIS A 13 4.22 -4.99 -2.98
N GLN A 14 3.21 -5.25 -3.81
CA GLN A 14 2.71 -4.25 -4.76
C GLN A 14 2.20 -2.98 -4.04
N ILE A 15 1.49 -3.14 -2.91
CA ILE A 15 1.03 -2.00 -2.09
C ILE A 15 2.24 -1.25 -1.50
N LYS A 16 3.23 -1.98 -0.97
CA LYS A 16 4.44 -1.41 -0.39
C LYS A 16 5.20 -0.55 -1.40
N GLU A 17 5.42 -1.05 -2.61
CA GLU A 17 6.10 -0.28 -3.66
C GLU A 17 5.30 0.96 -4.07
N GLN A 18 3.97 0.83 -4.23
CA GLN A 18 3.15 2.01 -4.54
C GLN A 18 3.15 3.06 -3.41
N LEU A 19 3.24 2.65 -2.15
CA LEU A 19 3.42 3.58 -1.02
C LEU A 19 4.80 4.23 -1.05
N ARG A 20 5.85 3.45 -1.33
CA ARG A 20 7.22 3.95 -1.47
C ARG A 20 7.32 4.98 -2.59
N ASP A 21 6.74 4.73 -3.75
CA ASP A 21 6.72 5.66 -4.89
C ASP A 21 6.00 6.96 -4.54
N LYS A 22 4.96 6.90 -3.70
CA LYS A 22 4.27 8.10 -3.21
C LYS A 22 5.12 8.93 -2.24
N ILE A 23 5.89 8.28 -1.38
CA ILE A 23 6.84 8.98 -0.52
C ILE A 23 7.91 9.65 -1.37
N LEU A 24 8.49 8.91 -2.34
CA LEU A 24 9.56 9.41 -3.20
C LEU A 24 9.10 10.54 -4.15
N SER A 25 7.86 10.49 -4.62
CA SER A 25 7.27 11.55 -5.44
C SER A 25 6.83 12.78 -4.64
N GLY A 26 6.92 12.74 -3.30
CA GLY A 26 6.47 13.83 -2.43
C GLY A 26 4.95 13.91 -2.25
N ALA A 27 4.21 12.89 -2.70
CA ALA A 27 2.77 12.80 -2.47
C ALA A 27 2.43 12.57 -0.98
N PHE A 28 3.37 12.06 -0.19
CA PHE A 28 3.34 12.10 1.27
C PHE A 28 4.46 12.97 1.78
N HIS A 29 4.13 14.00 2.55
CA HIS A 29 5.12 14.91 3.11
C HIS A 29 5.81 14.27 4.33
N SER A 30 7.03 14.75 4.64
CA SER A 30 7.72 14.33 5.85
C SER A 30 6.87 14.67 7.09
N GLY A 31 6.62 13.68 7.94
CA GLY A 31 5.76 13.81 9.12
C GLY A 31 4.26 13.61 8.85
N GLU A 32 3.86 13.49 7.58
CA GLU A 32 2.50 13.11 7.22
C GLU A 32 2.27 11.63 7.52
N ARG A 33 1.08 11.31 8.04
CA ARG A 33 0.71 9.92 8.30
C ARG A 33 0.34 9.24 6.99
N ILE A 34 0.95 8.08 6.75
CA ILE A 34 0.47 7.18 5.71
C ILE A 34 -0.92 6.62 6.10
N PRO A 35 -1.72 6.17 5.13
CA PRO A 35 -3.01 5.54 5.42
C PRO A 35 -2.82 4.30 6.32
N SER A 36 -3.72 4.14 7.29
CA SER A 36 -3.81 2.97 8.17
C SER A 36 -4.10 1.68 7.41
N GLU A 37 -3.86 0.51 8.01
CA GLU A 37 -4.17 -0.76 7.39
C GLU A 37 -5.66 -0.92 7.02
N HIS A 38 -6.56 -0.25 7.76
CA HIS A 38 -7.98 -0.23 7.46
C HIS A 38 -8.27 0.58 6.18
N GLU A 39 -7.68 1.77 6.05
CA GLU A 39 -7.83 2.61 4.86
C GLU A 39 -7.18 1.98 3.63
N LEU A 40 -6.03 1.32 3.79
CA LEU A 40 -5.37 0.58 2.72
C LEU A 40 -6.21 -0.63 2.28
N SER A 41 -6.76 -1.38 3.23
CA SER A 41 -7.65 -2.51 2.95
C SER A 41 -8.86 -2.06 2.12
N ALA A 42 -9.51 -0.96 2.50
CA ALA A 42 -10.63 -0.39 1.76
C ALA A 42 -10.22 0.14 0.38
N ARG A 43 -9.09 0.86 0.29
CA ARG A 43 -8.61 1.49 -0.95
C ARG A 43 -8.21 0.47 -2.02
N TYR A 44 -7.59 -0.64 -1.61
CA TYR A 44 -7.06 -1.64 -2.52
C TYR A 44 -7.94 -2.90 -2.65
N GLY A 45 -8.99 -3.02 -1.84
CA GLY A 45 -9.85 -4.20 -1.81
C GLY A 45 -9.09 -5.47 -1.42
N VAL A 46 -8.26 -5.37 -0.39
CA VAL A 46 -7.45 -6.49 0.15
C VAL A 46 -7.82 -6.76 1.60
N SER A 47 -7.42 -7.92 2.13
CA SER A 47 -7.62 -8.21 3.56
C SER A 47 -6.82 -7.24 4.44
N ARG A 48 -7.31 -6.99 5.67
CA ARG A 48 -6.57 -6.20 6.67
C ARG A 48 -5.18 -6.76 6.97
N ASN A 49 -5.01 -8.09 6.93
CA ASN A 49 -3.71 -8.73 7.12
C ASN A 49 -2.73 -8.41 5.99
N THR A 50 -3.21 -8.45 4.74
CA THR A 50 -2.40 -8.07 3.56
C THR A 50 -2.01 -6.59 3.61
N ALA A 51 -2.94 -5.72 3.98
CA ALA A 51 -2.68 -4.29 4.15
C ALA A 51 -1.67 -4.03 5.29
N LYS A 52 -1.83 -4.70 6.43
CA LYS A 52 -0.90 -4.63 7.56
C LYS A 52 0.51 -5.07 7.14
N GLN A 53 0.63 -6.17 6.39
CA GLN A 53 1.92 -6.66 5.90
C GLN A 53 2.62 -5.67 4.93
N ALA A 54 1.86 -4.80 4.25
CA ALA A 54 2.44 -3.80 3.36
C ALA A 54 3.09 -2.62 4.10
N ILE A 55 2.68 -2.36 5.35
CA ILE A 55 3.17 -1.24 6.18
C ILE A 55 3.99 -1.68 7.41
N ALA A 56 4.09 -2.99 7.65
CA ALA A 56 4.96 -3.58 8.68
C ALA A 56 6.39 -3.75 8.16
#